data_AF-A0A662MU36-F1
#
_entry.id   AF-A0A662MU36-F1
#
_cell.length_a   1.000
_cell.length_b   1.000
_cell.length_c   1.000
_cell.angle_alpha   90.00
_cell.angle_beta   90.00
_cell.angle_gamma   90.00
#
_symmetry.space_group_name_H-M   'P 1'
#
loop_
_entity.id
_entity.type
_entity.pdbx_description
1 polymer ?
#
loop_
_entity_poly.entity_id
_entity_poly.type
_entity_poly.pdbx_seq_one_letter_code
_entity_poly.pdbx_strand_id
1 'polypeptide(L)'
;MYRKKFSEGAILGEVLKEGVYWAFMGRPFEVMPFLRGKLLKEANGRQKDIEKLLKELEKLYKEISMSSRISEEQMKLVMSYREKILKCLKS
;
A
#
# COMPACT_ATOMS: atom_id res chain seq x y z
N MET A 1 24.42 11.02 16.84
CA MET A 1 23.83 9.98 15.98
C MET A 1 22.42 10.42 15.58
N TYR A 2 22.24 11.04 14.41
CA TYR A 2 20.93 11.53 13.98
C TYR A 2 20.05 10.36 13.54
N ARG A 3 19.08 9.97 14.37
CA ARG A 3 18.04 9.02 14.00
C ARG A 3 17.15 9.70 12.96
N LYS A 4 17.28 9.32 11.68
CA LYS A 4 16.42 9.81 10.59
C LYS A 4 14.97 9.45 10.95
N LYS A 5 14.16 10.43 11.37
CA LYS A 5 12.72 10.22 11.54
C LYS A 5 12.13 9.97 10.14
N PHE A 6 11.67 8.76 9.88
CA PHE A 6 10.91 8.48 8.67
C PHE A 6 9.57 9.22 8.74
N SER A 7 9.21 9.95 7.68
CA SER A 7 7.87 10.52 7.57
C SER A 7 6.85 9.40 7.36
N GLU A 8 5.60 9.61 7.80
CA GLU A 8 4.52 8.62 7.64
C GLU A 8 4.35 8.18 6.18
N GLY A 9 4.50 9.12 5.24
CA GLY A 9 4.50 8.82 3.82
C GLY A 9 5.69 7.93 3.39
N ALA A 10 6.87 8.06 3.99
CA ALA A 10 8.00 7.17 3.70
C ALA A 10 7.72 5.75 4.21
N ILE A 11 7.18 5.61 5.43
CA ILE A 11 6.80 4.31 6.01
C ILE A 11 5.72 3.64 5.16
N LEU A 12 4.69 4.37 4.75
CA LEU A 12 3.67 3.86 3.84
C LEU A 12 4.28 3.33 2.54
N GLY A 13 5.26 4.05 1.98
CA GLY A 13 5.96 3.61 0.77
C GLY A 13 6.68 2.28 0.95
N GLU A 14 7.36 2.07 2.07
CA GLU A 14 8.06 0.80 2.35
C GLU A 14 7.08 -0.35 2.55
N VAL A 15 5.97 -0.14 3.28
CA VAL A 15 4.93 -1.17 3.47
C VAL A 15 4.29 -1.58 2.14
N LEU A 16 4.09 -0.62 1.23
CA LEU A 16 3.58 -0.92 -0.11
C LEU A 16 4.57 -1.76 -0.94
N LYS A 17 5.87 -1.46 -0.86
CA LYS A 17 6.91 -2.29 -1.50
C LYS A 17 6.97 -3.69 -0.90
N GLU A 18 6.91 -3.82 0.42
CA GLU A 18 6.83 -5.12 1.10
C GLU A 18 5.63 -5.94 0.61
N GLY A 19 4.48 -5.29 0.40
CA GLY A 19 3.31 -5.93 -0.20
C GLY A 19 3.56 -6.56 -1.56
N VAL A 20 4.39 -5.94 -2.41
CA VAL A 20 4.80 -6.52 -3.71
C VAL A 20 5.59 -7.81 -3.52
N TYR A 21 6.54 -7.83 -2.59
CA TYR A 21 7.34 -9.02 -2.32
C TYR A 21 6.51 -10.15 -1.73
N TRP A 22 5.64 -9.84 -0.76
CA TRP A 22 4.71 -10.83 -0.19
C TRP A 22 3.76 -11.40 -1.25
N ALA A 23 3.19 -10.53 -2.08
CA ALA A 23 2.37 -10.94 -3.21
C ALA A 23 3.10 -11.89 -4.15
N PHE A 24 4.32 -11.52 -4.57
CA PHE A 24 5.14 -12.37 -5.44
C PHE A 24 5.46 -13.74 -4.81
N MET A 25 5.59 -13.82 -3.48
CA MET A 25 5.75 -15.08 -2.75
C MET A 25 4.44 -15.86 -2.51
N GLY A 26 3.35 -15.49 -3.18
CA GLY A 26 2.04 -16.14 -3.06
C GLY A 26 1.22 -15.71 -1.84
N ARG A 27 1.61 -14.62 -1.17
CA ARG A 27 0.92 -14.07 0.02
C ARG A 27 0.41 -12.64 -0.25
N PRO A 28 -0.54 -12.44 -1.18
CA PRO A 28 -0.95 -11.10 -1.62
C PRO A 28 -1.66 -10.25 -0.55
N PHE A 29 -2.03 -10.85 0.59
CA PHE A 29 -2.81 -10.19 1.62
C PHE A 29 -2.00 -9.81 2.87
N GLU A 30 -0.70 -10.14 2.93
CA GLU A 30 0.10 -10.06 4.16
C GLU A 30 0.10 -8.66 4.80
N VAL A 31 0.23 -7.61 3.98
CA VAL A 31 0.27 -6.22 4.45
C VAL A 31 -1.12 -5.60 4.62
N MET A 32 -2.17 -6.24 4.09
CA MET A 32 -3.50 -5.65 4.01
C MET A 32 -4.17 -5.41 5.39
N PRO A 33 -4.08 -6.33 6.37
CA PRO A 33 -4.60 -6.08 7.72
C PRO A 33 -3.98 -4.86 8.38
N PHE A 34 -2.65 -4.70 8.27
CA PHE A 34 -1.94 -3.54 8.80
C PHE A 34 -2.39 -2.25 8.11
N LEU A 35 -2.42 -2.23 6.77
CA LEU A 35 -2.82 -1.06 5.99
C LEU A 35 -4.26 -0.64 6.31
N ARG A 36 -5.21 -1.57 6.37
CA ARG A 36 -6.60 -1.29 6.77
C ARG A 36 -6.66 -0.73 8.19
N GLY A 37 -6.04 -1.42 9.14
CA GLY A 37 -6.07 -1.03 10.55
C GLY A 37 -5.49 0.36 10.81
N LYS A 38 -4.43 0.73 10.09
CA LYS A 38 -3.78 2.05 10.22
C LYS A 38 -4.54 3.14 9.47
N LEU A 39 -4.83 2.93 8.18
CA LEU A 39 -5.35 3.98 7.31
C LEU A 39 -6.83 4.29 7.56
N LEU A 40 -7.65 3.29 7.92
CA LEU A 40 -9.07 3.55 8.24
C LEU A 40 -9.23 4.36 9.53
N LYS A 41 -8.30 4.21 10.48
CA LYS A 41 -8.26 5.05 11.69
C LYS A 41 -7.91 6.50 11.38
N GLU A 42 -7.09 6.74 10.35
CA GLU A 42 -6.65 8.08 9.94
C GLU A 42 -7.57 8.75 8.93
N ALA A 43 -8.56 8.03 8.39
CA ALA A 43 -9.38 8.51 7.27
C ALA A 43 -10.29 9.71 7.59
N ASN A 44 -10.55 10.02 8.87
CA ASN A 44 -11.30 11.19 9.34
C ASN A 44 -12.57 11.50 8.52
N GLY A 45 -13.48 10.52 8.40
CA GLY A 45 -14.74 10.67 7.65
C GLY A 45 -14.68 10.18 6.20
N ARG A 46 -13.50 9.81 5.70
CA ARG A 46 -13.28 9.28 4.33
C ARG A 46 -12.99 7.79 4.31
N GLN A 47 -13.51 7.05 5.29
CA GLN A 47 -13.28 5.60 5.42
C GLN A 47 -13.67 4.87 4.13
N LYS A 48 -14.75 5.29 3.46
CA LYS A 48 -15.19 4.70 2.18
C LYS A 48 -14.18 4.87 1.05
N ASP A 49 -13.55 6.04 0.94
CA ASP A 49 -12.58 6.34 -0.11
C ASP A 49 -11.27 5.58 0.12
N ILE A 50 -10.80 5.54 1.37
CA ILE A 50 -9.64 4.74 1.75
C ILE A 50 -9.91 3.24 1.54
N GLU A 51 -11.08 2.74 1.93
CA GLU A 51 -11.45 1.34 1.71
C GLU A 51 -11.51 0.98 0.22
N LYS A 52 -11.96 1.91 -0.63
CA LYS A 52 -11.94 1.72 -2.09
C LYS A 52 -10.51 1.58 -2.60
N LEU A 53 -9.61 2.49 -2.21
CA LEU A 53 -8.19 2.42 -2.60
C LEU A 53 -7.54 1.12 -2.12
N LEU A 54 -7.85 0.67 -0.90
CA LEU A 54 -7.31 -0.58 -0.35
C LEU A 54 -7.83 -1.82 -1.09
N LYS A 55 -9.10 -1.83 -1.52
CA LYS A 55 -9.64 -2.92 -2.35
C LYS A 55 -8.98 -2.97 -3.73
N GLU A 56 -8.70 -1.83 -4.34
CA GLU A 56 -8.00 -1.78 -5.62
C GLU A 56 -6.53 -2.23 -5.47
N LEU A 57 -5.85 -1.82 -4.41
CA LEU A 57 -4.50 -2.27 -4.07
C LEU A 57 -4.43 -3.79 -3.81
N GLU A 58 -5.43 -4.33 -3.11
CA GLU A 58 -5.53 -5.76 -2.85
C GLU A 58 -5.67 -6.58 -4.14
N LYS A 59 -6.47 -6.11 -5.10
CA LYS A 59 -6.58 -6.74 -6.42
C LYS A 59 -5.24 -6.73 -7.14
N LEU A 60 -4.51 -5.63 -7.08
CA LEU A 60 -3.18 -5.52 -7.69
C LEU A 60 -2.18 -6.49 -7.06
N TYR A 61 -2.16 -6.64 -5.73
CA TYR A 61 -1.34 -7.69 -5.11
C TYR A 61 -1.75 -9.09 -5.55
N LYS A 62 -3.06 -9.36 -5.69
CA LYS A 62 -3.53 -10.64 -6.22
C LYS A 62 -3.03 -10.88 -7.66
N GLU A 63 -3.03 -9.86 -8.51
CA GLU A 63 -2.45 -9.93 -9.86
C GLU A 63 -0.93 -10.21 -9.84
N ILE A 64 -0.20 -9.52 -8.96
CA ILE A 64 1.24 -9.75 -8.77
C ILE A 64 1.51 -11.18 -8.31
N SER A 65 0.66 -11.78 -7.46
CA SER A 65 0.84 -13.16 -7.00
C SER A 65 0.72 -14.23 -8.09
N MET A 66 0.15 -13.88 -9.24
CA MET A 66 0.06 -14.76 -10.41
C MET A 66 1.21 -14.52 -11.41
N SER A 67 2.10 -13.57 -11.13
CA SER A 67 3.18 -13.17 -12.03
C SER A 67 4.43 -14.02 -11.79
N SER A 68 5.13 -14.38 -12.87
CA SER A 68 6.41 -15.11 -12.80
C SER A 68 7.61 -14.23 -12.40
N ARG A 69 7.44 -12.90 -12.41
CA ARG A 69 8.43 -11.90 -12.01
C ARG A 69 7.74 -10.61 -11.56
N ILE A 70 8.42 -9.82 -10.73
CA ILE A 70 8.02 -8.45 -10.40
C ILE A 70 8.47 -7.53 -11.55
N SER A 71 7.54 -6.84 -12.21
CA SER A 71 7.87 -5.84 -13.23
C SER A 71 8.02 -4.43 -12.63
N GLU A 72 8.76 -3.55 -13.32
CA GLU A 72 8.85 -2.15 -12.93
C GLU A 72 7.49 -1.45 -12.97
N GLU A 73 6.64 -1.80 -13.93
CA GLU A 73 5.28 -1.27 -14.06
C GLU A 73 4.43 -1.63 -12.85
N GLN A 74 4.51 -2.88 -12.38
CA GLN A 74 3.82 -3.31 -11.16
C GLN A 74 4.28 -2.52 -9.94
N MET A 75 5.60 -2.33 -9.80
CA MET A 75 6.17 -1.53 -8.71
C MET A 75 5.70 -0.07 -8.79
N LYS A 76 5.79 0.56 -9.97
CA LYS A 76 5.32 1.93 -10.21
C LYS A 76 3.82 2.07 -9.90
N LEU A 77 3.01 1.09 -10.30
CA LEU A 77 1.57 1.10 -10.08
C LEU A 77 1.23 0.99 -8.58
N VAL A 78 1.87 0.09 -7.84
CA VAL A 78 1.72 0.00 -6.38
C VAL A 78 2.16 1.30 -5.72
N MET A 79 3.30 1.87 -6.13
CA MET A 79 3.78 3.13 -5.57
C MET A 79 2.86 4.32 -5.86
N SER A 80 2.06 4.29 -6.94
CA SER A 80 1.04 5.31 -7.20
C SER A 80 -0.05 5.36 -6.12
N TYR A 81 -0.33 4.25 -5.43
CA TYR A 81 -1.30 4.22 -4.32
C TYR A 81 -0.81 5.01 -3.11
N ARG A 82 0.50 5.14 -2.92
CA ARG A 82 1.06 6.01 -1.88
C ARG A 82 0.52 7.44 -2.01
N GLU A 83 0.58 7.99 -3.22
CA GLU A 83 0.14 9.35 -3.49
C GLU A 83 -1.38 9.49 -3.39
N LYS A 84 -2.12 8.51 -3.94
CA LYS A 84 -3.59 8.48 -3.84
C LYS A 84 -4.07 8.45 -2.38
N ILE A 85 -3.46 7.60 -1.56
CA ILE A 85 -3.79 7.46 -0.14
C ILE A 85 -3.43 8.75 0.60
N LEU A 86 -2.21 9.28 0.43
CA LEU A 86 -1.80 10.52 1.11
C LEU A 86 -2.68 11.72 0.72
N LYS A 87 -3.09 11.81 -0.55
CA LYS A 87 -4.02 12.84 -1.00
C LYS A 87 -5.39 12.68 -0.34
N CYS A 88 -5.89 11.45 -0.28
CA CYS A 88 -7.15 11.12 0.36
C CYS A 88 -7.13 11.44 1.86
N LEU A 89 -6.01 11.22 2.56
CA LEU A 89 -5.88 11.54 3.99
C LEU A 89 -5.71 13.04 4.30
N LYS A 90 -5.24 13.84 3.35
CA LYS A 90 -4.93 15.28 3.55
C LYS A 90 -6.01 16.26 3.09
N SER A 91 -7.02 15.77 2.36
CA SER A 91 -8.12 16.60 1.86
C SER A 91 -9.10 16.99 2.98
#